data_AF-A0A8X7VS26-F1
#
_entry.id   AF-A0A8X7VS26-F1
#
_cell.length_a   1.000
_cell.length_b   1.000
_cell.length_c   1.000
_cell.angle_alpha   90.00
_cell.angle_beta   90.00
_cell.angle_gamma   90.00
#
_symmetry.space_group_name_H-M   'P 1'
#
loop_
_entity.id
_entity.type
_entity.pdbx_description
1 polymer ?
#
loop_
_entity_poly.entity_id
_entity_poly.type
_entity_poly.pdbx_seq_one_letter_code
_entity_poly.pdbx_strand_id
1 'polypeptide(L)'
;MDPLYAFPPNVALITLQELDLGNVLLRLAHLYEAGEESEYSKVAKVELKKLFPGKTIKGVKEMSLVATQEKAKMKEKMKWKVEGEEAEQSQSSSHTKKGGPLDSSALVVELAPMEIRTFLLHFSQKPAKQQQRRRKFILGF
;
A
#
# COMPACT_ATOMS: atom_id res chain seq x y z
N MET A 1 11.25 1.99 9.63
CA MET A 1 10.26 1.41 10.54
C MET A 1 10.50 1.98 11.92
N ASP A 2 9.45 2.39 12.62
CA ASP A 2 9.57 2.61 14.07
C ASP A 2 10.11 1.31 14.68
N PRO A 3 11.21 1.33 15.46
CA PRO A 3 11.79 0.11 16.04
C PRO A 3 10.80 -0.71 16.87
N LEU A 4 9.72 -0.08 17.36
CA LEU A 4 8.67 -0.72 18.15
C LEU A 4 7.46 -1.17 17.33
N TYR A 5 7.42 -0.87 16.03
CA TYR A 5 6.31 -1.25 15.16
C TYR A 5 6.65 -2.47 14.31
N ALA A 6 5.98 -3.57 14.62
CA ALA A 6 5.97 -4.78 13.80
C ALA A 6 4.69 -4.84 12.95
N PHE A 7 4.77 -5.49 11.80
CA PHE A 7 3.57 -5.83 11.05
C PHE A 7 2.70 -6.82 11.84
N PRO A 8 1.37 -6.81 11.62
CA PRO A 8 0.54 -7.94 12.01
C PRO A 8 1.11 -9.25 11.45
N PRO A 9 1.03 -10.36 12.20
CA PRO A 9 1.63 -11.65 11.79
C PRO A 9 1.06 -12.20 10.47
N ASN A 10 -0.16 -11.77 10.11
CA ASN A 10 -0.85 -12.16 8.88
C ASN A 10 -0.57 -11.23 7.68
N VAL A 11 0.37 -10.28 7.79
CA VAL A 11 0.71 -9.33 6.72
C VAL A 11 2.21 -9.36 6.41
N ALA A 12 2.53 -9.36 5.11
CA ALA A 12 3.88 -9.21 4.61
C ALA A 12 4.03 -7.99 3.69
N LEU A 13 5.22 -7.38 3.77
CA LEU A 13 5.71 -6.40 2.81
C LEU A 13 6.34 -7.14 1.62
N ILE A 14 5.66 -7.15 0.47
CA ILE A 14 6.15 -7.86 -0.72
C ILE A 14 6.96 -6.97 -1.67
N THR A 15 6.72 -5.66 -1.66
CA THR A 15 7.53 -4.72 -2.44
C THR A 15 7.65 -3.40 -1.71
N LEU A 16 8.88 -2.91 -1.62
CA LEU A 16 9.20 -1.53 -1.27
C LEU A 16 10.26 -1.04 -2.24
N GLN A 17 9.88 -0.15 -3.15
CA GLN A 17 10.76 0.32 -4.22
C GLN A 17 10.61 1.83 -4.41
N GLU A 18 11.75 2.52 -4.50
CA GLU A 18 11.78 3.93 -4.94
C GLU A 18 11.66 3.97 -6.47
N LEU A 19 10.78 4.84 -6.95
CA LEU A 19 10.54 5.14 -8.35
C LEU A 19 11.03 6.55 -8.66
N ASP A 20 10.95 6.93 -9.94
CA ASP A 20 11.31 8.26 -10.39
C ASP A 20 10.53 9.36 -9.65
N LEU A 21 11.16 10.53 -9.55
CA LEU A 21 10.60 11.74 -8.91
C LEU A 21 10.33 11.59 -7.40
N GLY A 22 10.95 10.59 -6.75
CA GLY A 22 10.84 10.37 -5.30
C GLY A 22 9.53 9.71 -4.87
N ASN A 23 8.85 9.05 -5.81
CA ASN A 23 7.67 8.24 -5.53
C ASN A 23 8.09 6.89 -4.97
N VAL A 24 7.29 6.28 -4.10
CA VAL A 24 7.59 4.96 -3.55
C VAL A 24 6.44 4.00 -3.83
N LEU A 25 6.77 2.87 -4.43
CA LEU A 25 5.87 1.75 -4.64
C LEU A 25 5.91 0.83 -3.42
N LEU A 26 4.73 0.65 -2.82
CA LEU A 26 4.52 -0.21 -1.67
C LEU A 26 3.49 -1.28 -2.03
N ARG A 27 3.80 -2.54 -1.76
CA ARG A 27 2.84 -3.63 -1.86
C ARG A 27 2.78 -4.41 -0.55
N LEU A 28 1.57 -4.58 -0.04
CA LEU A 28 1.28 -5.35 1.17
C LEU A 28 0.39 -6.53 0.80
N ALA A 29 0.68 -7.70 1.36
CA ALA A 29 -0.07 -8.92 1.13
C ALA A 29 -0.57 -9.51 2.45
N HIS A 30 -1.81 -9.97 2.46
CA HIS A 30 -2.32 -10.85 3.49
C HIS A 30 -1.85 -12.29 3.21
N LEU A 31 -1.28 -12.97 4.21
CA LEU A 31 -0.60 -14.25 4.01
C LEU A 31 -1.53 -15.45 4.02
N TYR A 32 -2.69 -15.35 4.68
CA TYR A 32 -3.61 -16.47 4.91
C TYR A 32 -4.87 -16.39 4.07
N GLU A 33 -5.43 -17.55 3.73
CA GLU A 33 -6.72 -17.72 3.10
C GLU A 33 -7.88 -17.62 4.12
N ALA A 34 -9.08 -17.29 3.64
CA ALA A 34 -10.26 -17.26 4.49
C ALA A 34 -10.56 -18.66 5.07
N GLY A 35 -10.52 -18.78 6.40
CA GLY A 35 -10.84 -20.03 7.09
C GLY A 35 -9.65 -20.98 7.30
N GLU A 36 -8.44 -20.61 6.86
CA GLU A 36 -7.22 -21.38 7.10
C GLU A 36 -6.86 -21.42 8.60
N GLU A 37 -6.89 -20.27 9.26
CA GLU A 37 -6.60 -20.14 10.69
C GLU A 37 -7.53 -19.11 11.36
N SER A 38 -8.11 -19.47 12.50
CA SER A 38 -9.17 -18.70 13.15
C SER A 38 -8.77 -17.27 13.54
N GLU A 39 -7.48 -17.05 13.82
CA GLU A 39 -6.97 -15.75 14.25
C GLU A 39 -6.33 -14.97 13.10
N TYR A 40 -5.55 -15.64 12.24
CA TYR A 40 -4.78 -14.98 11.19
C TYR A 40 -5.53 -14.82 9.87
N SER A 41 -6.61 -15.57 9.63
CA SER A 41 -7.50 -15.39 8.47
C SER A 41 -8.53 -14.26 8.64
N LYS A 42 -8.25 -13.29 9.51
CA LYS A 42 -9.09 -12.11 9.76
C LYS A 42 -8.49 -10.87 9.09
N VAL A 43 -9.33 -9.87 8.84
CA VAL A 43 -8.88 -8.58 8.25
C VAL A 43 -7.78 -7.97 9.10
N ALA A 44 -6.65 -7.67 8.48
CA ALA A 44 -5.50 -7.03 9.11
C ALA A 44 -5.49 -5.52 8.84
N LYS A 45 -4.95 -4.75 9.78
CA LYS A 45 -4.78 -3.29 9.65
C LYS A 45 -3.31 -2.92 9.73
N VAL A 46 -2.86 -2.05 8.81
CA VAL A 46 -1.49 -1.56 8.75
C VAL A 46 -1.49 -0.05 8.75
N GLU A 47 -0.78 0.56 9.69
CA GLU A 47 -0.62 2.00 9.78
C GLU A 47 0.61 2.47 8.98
N LEU A 48 0.37 3.16 7.85
CA LEU A 48 1.46 3.63 6.98
C LEU A 48 2.35 4.69 7.65
N LYS A 49 1.80 5.47 8.60
CA LYS A 49 2.55 6.48 9.37
C LYS A 49 3.67 5.86 10.21
N LYS A 50 3.39 4.72 10.86
CA LYS A 50 4.36 4.00 11.70
C LYS A 50 5.43 3.28 10.86
N LEU A 51 5.09 2.96 9.61
CA LEU A 51 5.99 2.29 8.67
C LEU A 51 7.19 3.17 8.27
N PHE A 52 6.94 4.45 8.06
CA PHE A 52 7.92 5.42 7.57
C PHE A 52 8.23 6.52 8.61
N PRO A 53 8.84 6.19 9.76
CA PRO A 53 9.19 7.21 10.75
C PRO A 53 10.14 8.24 10.14
N GLY A 54 9.91 9.51 10.43
CA GLY A 54 10.76 10.61 9.98
C GLY A 54 10.56 11.05 8.52
N LYS A 55 9.62 10.46 7.79
CA LYS A 55 9.13 10.96 6.50
C LYS A 55 7.66 11.35 6.62
N THR A 56 7.28 12.51 6.09
CA THR A 56 5.88 12.92 6.03
C THR A 56 5.27 12.48 4.71
N ILE A 57 4.26 11.62 4.78
CA ILE A 57 3.48 11.19 3.62
C ILE A 57 2.56 12.34 3.21
N LYS A 58 2.73 12.87 1.99
CA LYS A 58 1.88 13.93 1.40
C LYS A 58 0.64 13.37 0.71
N GLY A 59 0.75 12.17 0.15
CA GLY A 59 -0.34 11.53 -0.56
C GLY A 59 -0.10 10.04 -0.72
N VAL A 60 -1.20 9.29 -0.73
CA VAL A 60 -1.22 7.86 -1.00
C VAL A 60 -2.28 7.61 -2.06
N LYS A 61 -1.91 6.86 -3.10
CA LYS A 61 -2.83 6.42 -4.14
C LYS A 61 -2.82 4.90 -4.22
N GLU A 62 -4.00 4.31 -4.20
CA GLU A 62 -4.15 2.89 -4.48
C GLU A 62 -4.13 2.64 -5.99
N MET A 63 -3.37 1.64 -6.41
CA MET A 63 -3.12 1.31 -7.81
C MET A 63 -3.56 -0.11 -8.14
N SER A 64 -3.56 -0.47 -9.43
CA SER A 64 -3.63 -1.85 -9.89
C SER A 64 -2.44 -2.67 -9.38
N LEU A 65 -2.53 -4.00 -9.43
CA LEU A 65 -1.46 -4.89 -8.97
C LEU A 65 -0.09 -4.56 -9.64
N VAL A 66 -0.13 -4.24 -10.93
CA VAL A 66 1.03 -3.88 -11.77
C VAL A 66 1.39 -2.39 -11.66
N ALA A 67 0.68 -1.61 -10.84
CA ALA A 67 0.91 -0.18 -10.61
C ALA A 67 0.75 0.72 -11.86
N THR A 68 -0.03 0.29 -12.85
CA THR A 68 -0.23 1.02 -14.12
C THR A 68 -1.44 1.95 -14.12
N GLN A 69 -2.45 1.66 -13.29
CA GLN A 69 -3.72 2.38 -13.28
C GLN A 69 -4.14 2.66 -11.84
N GLU A 70 -4.72 3.84 -11.58
CA GLU A 70 -5.32 4.14 -10.27
C GLU A 70 -6.52 3.22 -10.04
N LYS A 71 -6.62 2.62 -8.85
CA LYS A 71 -7.65 1.65 -8.51
C LYS A 71 -9.07 2.20 -8.70
N ALA A 72 -9.29 3.46 -8.34
CA ALA A 72 -10.56 4.16 -8.49
C ALA A 72 -10.95 4.45 -9.95
N LYS A 73 -10.01 4.38 -10.89
CA LYS A 73 -10.23 4.61 -12.33
C LYS A 73 -10.25 3.32 -13.14
N MET A 74 -10.05 2.18 -12.50
CA MET A 74 -10.13 0.88 -13.19
C MET A 74 -11.55 0.69 -13.71
N LYS A 75 -11.65 0.21 -14.95
CA LYS A 75 -12.96 -0.14 -15.52
C LYS A 75 -13.64 -1.16 -14.62
N GLU A 76 -14.93 -0.98 -14.44
CA GLU A 76 -15.77 -1.97 -13.78
C GLU A 76 -15.54 -3.35 -14.43
N LYS A 77 -15.48 -4.37 -13.57
CA LYS A 77 -15.28 -5.74 -14.06
C LYS A 77 -16.48 -6.15 -14.90
N MET A 78 -16.20 -6.87 -15.98
CA MET A 78 -17.27 -7.50 -16.77
C MET A 78 -18.07 -8.45 -15.87
N LYS A 79 -19.40 -8.30 -15.91
CA LYS A 79 -20.32 -9.17 -15.18
C LYS A 79 -20.60 -10.40 -16.04
N TRP A 80 -20.08 -11.54 -15.62
CA TRP A 80 -20.32 -12.82 -16.26
C TRP A 80 -21.48 -13.53 -15.58
N LYS A 81 -22.32 -14.23 -16.36
CA LYS A 81 -23.29 -15.18 -15.81
C LYS A 81 -22.58 -16.54 -15.77
N VAL A 82 -22.39 -17.09 -14.57
CA VAL A 82 -21.76 -18.40 -14.39
C VAL A 82 -22.84 -19.46 -14.21
N GLU A 83 -22.73 -20.57 -14.95
CA GLU A 83 -23.64 -21.71 -14.84
C GLU A 83 -23.50 -22.35 -13.44
N GLY A 84 -24.62 -22.55 -12.74
CA GLY A 84 -24.65 -23.07 -11.37
C GLY A 84 -24.84 -22.02 -10.25
N GLU A 85 -24.86 -20.73 -10.55
CA GLU A 85 -25.15 -19.66 -9.56
C GLU A 85 -26.65 -19.45 -9.26
N GLU A 86 -27.55 -20.22 -9.87
CA GLU A 86 -28.99 -19.95 -9.84
C GLU A 86 -29.71 -20.34 -8.54
N ALA A 87 -29.03 -20.94 -7.55
CA ALA A 87 -29.61 -21.29 -6.25
C ALA A 87 -29.17 -20.41 -5.06
N GLU A 88 -28.21 -19.50 -5.26
CA GLU A 88 -27.84 -18.49 -4.26
C GLU A 88 -27.95 -17.08 -4.87
N GLN A 89 -29.21 -16.70 -5.13
CA GLN A 89 -29.56 -15.33 -5.48
C GLN A 89 -29.17 -14.40 -4.31
N SER A 90 -27.97 -13.78 -4.40
CA SER A 90 -27.65 -12.39 -3.99
C SER A 90 -26.15 -12.11 -3.69
N GLN A 91 -25.15 -12.91 -4.11
CA GLN A 91 -23.75 -12.66 -3.63
C GLN A 91 -22.60 -12.89 -4.63
N SER A 92 -22.83 -13.37 -5.86
CA SER A 92 -21.74 -13.97 -6.67
C SER A 92 -20.92 -13.03 -7.58
N SER A 93 -20.62 -11.82 -7.11
CA SER A 93 -19.37 -11.14 -7.51
C SER A 93 -18.73 -10.33 -6.38
N SER A 94 -19.30 -10.43 -5.17
CA SER A 94 -19.03 -9.53 -4.05
C SER A 94 -18.64 -10.22 -2.74
N HIS A 95 -18.66 -11.55 -2.64
CA HIS A 95 -18.34 -12.24 -1.37
C HIS A 95 -16.88 -12.62 -1.15
N THR A 96 -15.96 -12.11 -1.98
CA THR A 96 -14.59 -11.96 -1.49
C THR A 96 -14.60 -10.82 -0.48
N LYS A 97 -14.40 -11.15 0.81
CA LYS A 97 -14.14 -10.14 1.83
C LYS A 97 -12.99 -9.29 1.29
N LYS A 98 -13.22 -8.00 1.06
CA LYS A 98 -12.20 -7.03 0.65
C LYS A 98 -11.88 -6.14 1.83
N GLY A 99 -10.65 -5.67 1.91
CA GLY A 99 -10.27 -4.63 2.84
C GLY A 99 -11.11 -3.36 2.60
N GLY A 100 -11.35 -2.61 3.68
CA GLY A 100 -12.03 -1.33 3.58
C GLY A 100 -11.31 -0.33 2.68
N PRO A 101 -12.02 0.73 2.24
CA PRO A 101 -11.42 1.84 1.52
C PRO A 101 -10.27 2.45 2.34
N LEU A 102 -9.24 2.93 1.65
CA LEU A 102 -8.13 3.60 2.32
C LEU A 102 -8.62 4.93 2.92
N ASP A 103 -8.55 5.04 4.25
CA ASP A 103 -8.74 6.32 4.94
C ASP A 103 -7.49 7.19 4.73
N SER A 104 -7.63 8.25 3.94
CA SER A 104 -6.54 9.16 3.59
C SER A 104 -6.06 10.01 4.78
N SER A 105 -6.88 10.21 5.81
CA SER A 105 -6.54 10.98 7.00
C SER A 105 -5.84 10.11 8.04
N ALA A 106 -6.35 8.90 8.27
CA ALA A 106 -5.75 7.95 9.20
C ALA A 106 -4.47 7.32 8.61
N LEU A 107 -4.39 7.15 7.28
CA LEU A 107 -3.34 6.41 6.56
C LEU A 107 -3.24 4.95 7.05
N VAL A 108 -4.41 4.33 7.23
CA VAL A 108 -4.56 2.93 7.65
C VAL A 108 -5.05 2.11 6.47
N VAL A 109 -4.31 1.05 6.16
CA VAL A 109 -4.66 0.08 5.11
C VAL A 109 -5.28 -1.13 5.77
N GLU A 110 -6.44 -1.54 5.27
CA GLU A 110 -7.05 -2.82 5.62
C GLU A 110 -6.79 -3.85 4.53
N LEU A 111 -6.43 -5.07 4.93
CA LEU A 111 -6.15 -6.20 4.04
C LEU A 111 -7.04 -7.37 4.46
N ALA A 112 -7.89 -7.84 3.56
CA ALA A 112 -8.64 -9.05 3.76
C ALA A 112 -7.83 -10.30 3.38
N PRO A 113 -8.28 -11.52 3.75
CA PRO A 113 -7.59 -12.74 3.40
C PRO A 113 -7.24 -12.85 1.91
N MET A 114 -6.02 -13.30 1.63
CA MET A 114 -5.42 -13.38 0.27
C MET A 114 -5.38 -12.07 -0.53
N GLU A 115 -5.61 -10.92 0.09
CA GLU A 115 -5.58 -9.64 -0.61
C GLU A 115 -4.15 -9.10 -0.75
N ILE A 116 -3.83 -8.61 -1.95
CA ILE A 116 -2.63 -7.82 -2.23
C ILE A 116 -3.06 -6.41 -2.64
N ARG A 117 -2.63 -5.40 -1.88
CA ARG A 117 -2.89 -3.99 -2.20
C ARG A 117 -1.60 -3.27 -2.58
N THR A 118 -1.68 -2.52 -3.67
CA THR A 118 -0.57 -1.77 -4.25
C THR A 118 -0.81 -0.29 -4.04
N PHE A 119 0.18 0.40 -3.49
CA PHE A 119 0.13 1.82 -3.20
C PHE A 119 1.31 2.57 -3.81
N LEU A 120 1.02 3.76 -4.28
CA LEU A 120 2.02 4.77 -4.62
C LEU A 120 2.02 5.85 -3.53
N LEU A 121 3.14 5.99 -2.84
CA LEU A 121 3.34 7.01 -1.81
C LEU A 121 4.16 8.18 -2.34
N HIS A 122 3.74 9.38 -1.95
CA HIS A 122 4.48 10.62 -2.17
C HIS A 122 4.90 11.19 -0.83
N PHE A 123 6.20 11.43 -0.65
CA PHE A 123 6.75 12.02 0.57
C PHE A 123 7.02 13.52 0.41
N SER A 124 7.00 14.27 1.51
CA SER A 124 7.54 15.62 1.53
C SER A 124 9.06 15.59 1.34
N GLN A 125 9.59 16.31 0.37
CA GLN A 125 11.03 16.52 0.26
C GLN A 125 11.50 17.41 1.43
N LYS A 126 12.57 17.00 2.11
CA LYS A 126 13.32 17.92 2.97
C LYS A 126 14.08 18.87 2.04
N PRO A 127 14.08 20.19 2.27
CA PRO A 127 14.89 21.10 1.47
C PRO A 127 16.35 20.64 1.55
N ALA A 128 16.98 20.47 0.39
CA ALA A 128 18.38 20.09 0.31
C ALA A 128 19.22 21.15 1.05
N LYS A 129 19.97 20.76 2.08
CA LYS A 129 20.97 21.64 2.68
C LYS A 129 22.03 21.89 1.60
N GLN A 130 22.04 23.08 1.02
CA GLN A 130 23.15 23.55 0.20
C GLN A 130 24.40 23.52 1.07
N GLN A 131 25.22 22.49 0.89
CA GLN A 131 26.54 22.44 1.46
C GLN A 131 27.36 23.49 0.70
N GLN A 132 27.48 24.69 1.28
CA GLN A 132 28.37 25.74 0.79
C GLN A 132 29.79 25.15 0.73
N ARG A 133 30.17 24.65 -0.45
CA ARG A 133 31.56 24.40 -0.79
C ARG A 133 32.25 25.75 -0.80
N ARG A 134 32.84 26.14 0.33
CA ARG A 134 33.79 27.25 0.39
C ARG A 134 34.98 26.85 -0.49
N ARG A 135 34.95 27.24 -1.77
CA ARG A 135 36.13 27.22 -2.62
C ARG A 135 37.13 28.22 -2.02
N LYS A 136 38.10 27.71 -1.26
CA LYS A 136 39.32 28.48 -0.97
C LYS A 136 40.08 28.59 -2.29
N PHE A 137 39.99 29.75 -2.93
CA PHE A 137 40.96 30.16 -3.93
C PHE A 137 42.28 30.37 -3.20
N ILE A 138 43.25 29.49 -3.44
CA ILE A 138 44.64 29.74 -3.09
C ILE A 138 45.22 30.44 -4.31
N LEU A 139 45.41 31.75 -4.21
CA LEU A 139 46.27 32.52 -5.09
C LEU A 139 47.65 32.53 -4.42
N GLY A 140 48.66 31.99 -5.09
CA GLY A 140 50.02 31.96 -4.54
C GLY A 140 51.02 31.45 -5.57
N PHE A 141 51.63 32.42 -6.26
CA PHE A 141 52.95 32.46 -6.88
C PHE A 141 53.48 31.25 -7.65
#